data_AF-A0A382I9E6-F1
#
_entry.id   AF-A0A382I9E6-F1
#
_cell.length_a   1.000
_cell.length_b   1.000
_cell.length_c   1.000
_cell.angle_alpha   90.00
_cell.angle_beta   90.00
_cell.angle_gamma   90.00
#
_symmetry.space_group_name_H-M   'P 1'
#
loop_
_entity.id
_entity.type
_entity.pdbx_description
1 polymer ?
#
loop_
_entity_poly.entity_id
_entity_poly.type
_entity_poly.pdbx_seq_one_letter_code
_entity_poly.pdbx_strand_id
1 'polypeptide(L)' 'EQTIAKKITADVKSSKIKVQVKINGNELRVDGKKKDDLQTVMQMIEEAKIGIPVQFVNYRD' A
#
# COMPACT_ATOMS: atom_id res chain seq x y z
N GLU A 1 -8.90 -12.25 -5.16
CA GLU A 1 -7.75 -11.78 -4.36
C GLU A 1 -7.05 -10.55 -4.97
N GLN A 2 -6.76 -10.53 -6.28
CA GLN A 2 -6.18 -9.35 -6.96
C GLN A 2 -7.02 -8.06 -6.91
N THR A 3 -8.33 -8.16 -6.67
CA THR A 3 -9.25 -7.01 -6.62
C THR A 3 -8.86 -6.00 -5.55
N ILE A 4 -8.43 -6.49 -4.39
CA ILE A 4 -7.97 -5.67 -3.26
C ILE A 4 -6.65 -5.00 -3.61
N ALA A 5 -5.72 -5.76 -4.18
CA ALA A 5 -4.41 -5.24 -4.55
C ALA A 5 -4.50 -4.12 -5.60
N LYS A 6 -5.38 -4.27 -6.59
CA LYS A 6 -5.68 -3.22 -7.56
C LYS A 6 -6.35 -2.01 -6.90
N LYS A 7 -7.26 -2.21 -5.95
CA LYS A 7 -7.95 -1.13 -5.23
C LYS A 7 -6.95 -0.29 -4.42
N ILE A 8 -6.11 -0.94 -3.61
CA ILE A 8 -5.02 -0.26 -2.87
C ILE A 8 -4.11 0.51 -3.81
N THR A 9 -3.70 -0.11 -4.92
CA THR A 9 -2.84 0.57 -5.92
C THR A 9 -3.52 1.81 -6.51
N ALA A 10 -4.83 1.77 -6.72
CA ALA A 10 -5.59 2.91 -7.22
C ALA A 10 -5.71 4.03 -6.16
N ASP A 11 -6.03 3.69 -4.91
CA ASP A 11 -6.09 4.64 -3.79
C ASP A 11 -4.74 5.32 -3.55
N VAL A 12 -3.65 4.55 -3.53
CA VAL A 12 -2.29 5.11 -3.36
C VAL A 12 -1.92 6.05 -4.51
N LYS A 13 -2.29 5.70 -5.75
CA LYS A 13 -2.11 6.61 -6.89
C LYS A 13 -2.97 7.87 -6.80
N SER A 14 -4.20 7.74 -6.30
CA SER A 14 -5.11 8.86 -6.05
C SER A 14 -4.52 9.85 -5.04
N SER A 15 -3.84 9.33 -4.01
CA SER A 15 -3.19 10.12 -2.97
C SER A 15 -1.97 10.93 -3.45
N LYS A 16 -1.50 10.70 -4.69
CA LYS A 16 -0.31 11.36 -5.29
C LYS A 16 0.99 11.19 -4.47
N ILE A 17 1.04 10.21 -3.57
CA ILE A 17 2.24 9.91 -2.79
C ILE A 17 3.31 9.33 -3.72
N LYS A 18 4.57 9.73 -3.53
CA LYS A 18 5.71 9.25 -4.33
C LYS A 18 6.20 7.87 -3.88
N VAL A 19 5.30 6.91 -3.86
CA VAL A 19 5.60 5.49 -3.62
C VAL A 19 5.30 4.67 -4.87
N GLN A 20 6.04 3.58 -5.02
CA GLN A 20 5.86 2.61 -6.08
C GLN A 20 5.23 1.35 -5.50
N VAL A 21 4.08 0.95 -6.05
CA VAL A 21 3.32 -0.20 -5.59
C VAL A 21 3.41 -1.30 -6.64
N LYS A 22 3.82 -2.51 -6.23
CA LYS A 22 3.92 -3.70 -7.09
C LYS A 22 3.08 -4.84 -6.51
N ILE A 23 2.31 -5.50 -7.36
CA ILE A 23 1.49 -6.66 -7.00
C ILE A 23 2.28 -7.92 -7.33
N ASN A 24 2.51 -8.78 -6.34
CA ASN A 24 3.29 -10.01 -6.47
C ASN A 24 2.41 -11.20 -6.07
N GLY A 25 1.63 -11.71 -7.04
CA GLY A 25 0.61 -12.73 -6.77
C GLY A 25 -0.45 -12.23 -5.78
N ASN A 26 -0.38 -12.72 -4.54
CA ASN A 26 -1.29 -12.36 -3.46
C ASN A 26 -0.69 -11.32 -2.49
N GLU A 27 0.56 -10.93 -2.68
CA GLU A 27 1.25 -9.94 -1.84
C GLU A 27 1.39 -8.59 -2.55
N LEU A 28 1.47 -7.53 -1.76
CA LEU A 28 1.63 -6.17 -2.24
C LEU A 28 2.93 -5.59 -1.69
N ARG A 29 3.85 -5.26 -2.59
CA ARG A 29 5.11 -4.61 -2.24
C ARG A 29 5.01 -3.11 -2.49
N VAL A 30 5.23 -2.33 -1.45
CA VAL A 30 5.28 -0.87 -1.51
C VAL A 30 6.74 -0.45 -1.31
N ASP A 31 7.24 0.38 -2.22
CA ASP A 31 8.59 0.92 -2.23
C ASP A 31 8.51 2.45 -2.21
N GLY A 32 9.27 3.10 -1.35
CA GLY A 32 9.17 4.54 -1.14
C GLY A 32 10.53 5.12 -0.79
N LYS A 33 10.84 6.30 -1.32
CA LYS A 33 12.10 6.99 -1.00
C LYS A 33 12.10 7.63 0.39
N LYS A 34 10.93 7.93 0.95
CA LYS A 34 10.79 8.53 2.27
C LYS A 34 9.97 7.63 3.16
N LYS A 35 10.39 7.53 4.42
CA LYS A 35 9.67 6.80 5.46
C LYS A 35 8.30 7.43 5.76
N ASP A 36 8.20 8.75 5.73
CA ASP A 36 6.93 9.48 5.92
C ASP A 36 5.88 9.11 4.86
N ASP A 37 6.30 9.01 3.59
CA ASP A 37 5.42 8.62 2.49
C ASP A 37 4.91 7.17 2.70
N LEU A 38 5.79 6.26 3.15
CA LEU A 38 5.42 4.88 3.46
C LEU A 38 4.42 4.79 4.63
N GLN A 39 4.64 5.55 5.71
CA GLN A 39 3.71 5.57 6.84
C GLN A 39 2.35 6.17 6.46
N THR A 40 2.34 7.25 5.67
CA THR A 40 1.11 7.87 5.18
C THR A 40 0.27 6.88 4.37
N VAL A 41 0.92 6.07 3.52
CA VAL A 41 0.26 5.02 2.75
C VAL A 41 -0.31 3.92 3.65
N MET A 42 0.44 3.47 4.66
CA MET A 42 -0.05 2.46 5.61
C MET A 42 -1.31 2.93 6.33
N GLN A 43 -1.27 4.17 6.83
CA GLN A 43 -2.39 4.77 7.54
C GLN A 43 -3.62 4.95 6.62
N MET A 44 -3.40 5.41 5.38
CA MET A 44 -4.45 5.50 4.38
C MET A 44 -5.11 4.14 4.09
N ILE A 45 -4.31 3.08 3.97
CA ILE A 45 -4.82 1.74 3.69
C ILE A 45 -5.63 1.20 4.88
N GLU A 46 -5.20 1.49 6.11
CA GLU A 46 -5.98 1.17 7.32
C GLU A 46 -7.30 1.96 7.38
N GLU A 47 -7.26 3.27 7.11
CA GLU A 47 -8.44 4.15 7.12
C GLU A 47 -9.41 3.85 5.98
N ALA A 48 -8.91 3.38 4.83
CA ALA A 48 -9.72 2.98 3.68
C ALA A 48 -10.64 1.78 3.98
N LYS A 49 -10.53 1.15 5.16
CA LYS A 49 -11.40 0.07 5.67
C LYS A 49 -11.78 -0.90 4.57
N ILE A 50 -10.76 -1.46 3.92
CA ILE A 50 -10.89 -2.37 2.77
C ILE A 50 -11.59 -3.71 3.11
N GLY A 51 -12.17 -3.84 4.31
CA GLY A 51 -12.97 -4.97 4.76
C GLY A 51 -12.15 -6.18 5.16
N ILE A 52 -10.82 -6.05 5.18
CA ILE A 52 -9.87 -7.10 5.49
C ILE A 52 -8.70 -6.55 6.32
N PRO A 53 -8.17 -7.34 7.27
CA PRO A 53 -6.97 -6.96 7.98
C PRO A 53 -5.78 -6.94 7.01
N VAL A 54 -5.10 -5.80 6.93
CA VAL A 54 -3.83 -5.66 6.21
C VAL A 54 -2.68 -5.85 7.19
N GLN A 55 -1.68 -6.63 6.78
CA GLN A 55 -0.47 -6.83 7.57
C GLN A 55 0.71 -6.27 6.78
N PHE A 56 1.38 -5.28 7.36
CA PHE A 56 2.60 -4.73 6.79
C PHE A 56 3.78 -5.54 7.33
N VAL A 57 4.45 -6.29 6.45
CA VAL A 57 5.61 -7.13 6.78
C VAL A 57 6.79 -6.78 5.88
N ASN A 58 8.00 -7.22 6.24
CA ASN A 58 9.22 -7.00 5.46
C ASN A 58 9.58 -5.51 5.24
N TYR A 59 9.61 -4.72 6.33
CA TYR A 59 10.22 -3.40 6.29
C TYR A 59 11.70 -3.52 5.90
N ARG A 60 12.09 -2.88 4.80
CA ARG A 60 13.48 -2.77 4.34
C ARG A 60 13.84 -1.29 4.23
N ASP A 61 15.08 -0.97 4.64
CA ASP A 61 15.69 0.36 4.48
C ASP A 61 16.31 0.50 3.09
#